data_AF-A0A3D0DNG3-F1
#
_entry.id   AF-A0A3D0DNG3-F1
#
_cell.length_a   1.000
_cell.length_b   1.000
_cell.length_c   1.000
_cell.angle_alpha   90.00
_cell.angle_beta   90.00
_cell.angle_gamma   90.00
#
_symmetry.space_group_name_H-M   'P 1'
#
loop_
_entity.id
_entity.type
_entity.pdbx_description
1 polymer ?
#
loop_
_entity_poly.entity_id
_entity_poly.type
_entity_poly.pdbx_seq_one_letter_code
_entity_poly.pdbx_strand_id
1 'polypeptide(L)'
;ALRLITVEIYVNGNYFDTCEADGIMVSTPTGSTGYNLSAGGPIVKGDARLMVLTPISPFSLSRRSVIFGAEDVITMKILKKREDALSSGLCSFDGADNYDMEVGSSVEIRVSSHTFSVIKLDDASLYEILRQKIGG
;
A
#
# COMPACT_ATOMS: atom_id res chain seq x y z
N ALA A 1 20.78 11.56 -6.73
CA ALA A 1 19.95 12.41 -5.85
C ALA A 1 18.68 11.63 -5.53
N LEU A 2 18.35 11.44 -4.24
CA LEU A 2 17.05 10.89 -3.84
C LEU A 2 15.95 11.84 -4.33
N ARG A 3 14.97 11.31 -5.05
CA ARG A 3 13.86 12.08 -5.63
C ARG A 3 12.57 11.44 -5.18
N LEU A 4 11.69 12.26 -4.61
CA LEU A 4 10.31 11.88 -4.33
C LEU A 4 9.61 11.50 -5.63
N ILE A 5 8.76 10.47 -5.57
CA ILE A 5 7.82 10.16 -6.64
C ILE A 5 6.56 10.99 -6.45
N THR A 6 5.96 11.44 -7.55
CA THR A 6 4.64 12.07 -7.55
C THR A 6 3.66 11.06 -8.10
N VAL A 7 2.65 10.69 -7.31
CA VAL A 7 1.65 9.68 -7.65
C VAL A 7 0.26 10.29 -7.55
N GLU A 8 -0.50 10.25 -8.64
CA GLU A 8 -1.95 10.49 -8.56
C GLU A 8 -2.68 9.22 -8.20
N ILE A 9 -3.65 9.36 -7.31
CA ILE A 9 -4.45 8.27 -6.79
C ILE A 9 -5.90 8.54 -7.18
N TYR A 10 -6.53 7.52 -7.77
CA TYR A 10 -7.95 7.52 -8.10
C TYR A 10 -8.61 6.33 -7.41
N VAL A 11 -9.84 6.53 -6.94
CA VAL A 11 -10.66 5.48 -6.32
C VAL A 11 -11.96 5.39 -7.09
N ASN A 12 -12.25 4.22 -7.67
CA ASN A 12 -13.40 3.99 -8.54
C ASN A 12 -13.49 5.02 -9.69
N GLY A 13 -12.33 5.40 -10.24
CA GLY A 13 -12.20 6.40 -11.31
C GLY A 13 -12.31 7.87 -10.86
N ASN A 14 -12.61 8.14 -9.58
CA ASN A 14 -12.66 9.49 -9.04
C ASN A 14 -11.31 9.92 -8.50
N TYR A 15 -10.90 11.16 -8.77
CA TYR A 15 -9.67 11.73 -8.20
C TYR A 15 -9.76 11.73 -6.66
N PHE A 16 -8.73 11.19 -6.01
CA PHE A 16 -8.66 11.10 -4.56
C PHE A 16 -7.59 12.02 -3.97
N ASP A 17 -6.33 11.86 -4.38
CA ASP A 17 -5.21 12.70 -3.93
C ASP A 17 -4.05 12.63 -4.92
N THR A 18 -3.14 13.59 -4.83
CA THR A 18 -1.80 13.54 -5.44
C THR A 18 -0.78 13.48 -4.32
N CYS A 19 -0.07 12.37 -4.19
CA CYS A 19 0.94 12.15 -3.16
C CYS A 19 2.35 12.40 -3.68
N GLU A 20 3.13 13.18 -2.92
CA GLU A 20 4.59 13.26 -3.06
C GLU A 20 5.22 12.58 -1.85
N ALA A 21 5.99 11.52 -2.10
CA ALA A 21 6.52 10.64 -1.07
C ALA A 21 7.72 9.85 -1.59
N ASP A 22 8.43 9.15 -0.70
CA ASP A 22 9.41 8.13 -1.11
C ASP A 22 8.70 6.97 -1.81
N GLY A 23 7.47 6.69 -1.40
CA GLY A 23 6.62 5.67 -2.01
C GLY A 23 5.18 5.74 -1.51
N ILE A 24 4.35 4.91 -2.12
CA ILE A 24 2.99 4.65 -1.67
C ILE A 24 2.73 3.16 -1.79
N MET A 25 2.03 2.59 -0.83
CA MET A 25 1.73 1.17 -0.78
C MET A 25 0.25 0.94 -0.53
N VAL A 26 -0.26 -0.14 -1.12
CA VAL A 26 -1.56 -0.72 -0.77
C VAL A 26 -1.31 -2.08 -0.14
N SER A 27 -1.89 -2.31 1.03
CA SER A 27 -1.71 -3.51 1.82
C SER A 27 -3.00 -4.28 1.98
N THR A 28 -2.90 -5.61 1.93
CA THR A 28 -3.98 -6.52 2.35
C THR A 28 -4.08 -6.56 3.88
N PRO A 29 -5.17 -7.09 4.45
CA PRO A 29 -5.31 -7.24 5.89
C PRO A 29 -4.19 -8.07 6.52
N THR A 30 -3.77 -9.15 5.86
CA THR A 30 -2.62 -9.98 6.27
C THR A 30 -1.29 -9.24 6.12
N GLY A 31 -1.14 -8.43 5.07
CA GLY A 31 0.03 -7.58 4.84
C GLY A 31 0.13 -6.38 5.79
N SER A 32 -0.93 -6.06 6.54
CA SER A 32 -0.99 -4.88 7.42
C SER A 32 0.08 -4.89 8.51
N THR A 33 0.49 -6.08 8.96
CA THR A 33 1.57 -6.31 9.94
C THR A 33 2.96 -6.43 9.29
N GLY A 34 3.04 -6.38 7.96
CA GLY A 34 4.29 -6.36 7.20
C GLY A 34 4.83 -4.95 7.08
N TYR A 35 5.28 -4.55 5.88
CA TYR A 35 5.87 -3.23 5.67
C TYR A 35 4.91 -2.07 5.99
N ASN A 36 3.60 -2.30 5.86
CA ASN A 36 2.57 -1.33 6.23
C ASN A 36 2.68 -0.87 7.69
N LEU A 37 2.98 -1.79 8.61
CA LEU A 37 3.18 -1.44 10.03
C LEU A 37 4.39 -0.52 10.20
N SER A 38 5.51 -0.82 9.53
CA SER A 38 6.72 0.01 9.56
C SER A 38 6.50 1.40 8.95
N ALA A 39 5.64 1.51 7.95
CA ALA A 39 5.24 2.77 7.34
C ALA A 39 4.24 3.59 8.19
N GLY A 40 3.86 3.08 9.37
CA GLY A 40 2.92 3.74 10.28
C GLY A 40 1.44 3.47 9.99
N GLY A 41 1.15 2.48 9.14
CA GLY A 41 -0.20 2.03 8.84
C GLY A 41 -0.84 1.23 10.00
N PRO A 42 -2.18 1.13 10.04
CA PRO A 42 -2.88 0.38 11.06
C PRO A 42 -2.69 -1.13 10.93
N ILE A 43 -2.76 -1.84 12.06
CA ILE A 43 -2.88 -3.29 12.09
C ILE A 43 -4.34 -3.66 11.81
N VAL A 44 -4.54 -4.57 10.86
CA VAL A 44 -5.86 -5.05 10.45
C VAL A 44 -6.00 -6.52 10.78
N LYS A 45 -7.19 -6.94 11.19
CA LYS A 45 -7.51 -8.35 11.41
C LYS A 45 -7.44 -9.11 10.08
N GLY A 46 -6.73 -10.23 10.04
CA GLY A 46 -6.40 -10.94 8.79
C GLY A 46 -7.59 -11.45 7.97
N ASP A 47 -8.76 -11.65 8.58
CA ASP A 47 -10.00 -12.09 7.91
C ASP A 47 -10.89 -10.92 7.44
N ALA A 48 -10.48 -9.68 7.66
CA ALA A 48 -11.17 -8.52 7.13
C ALA A 48 -11.15 -8.53 5.59
N ARG A 49 -12.10 -7.82 4.98
CA ARG A 49 -12.16 -7.62 3.52
C ARG A 49 -12.10 -6.14 3.21
N LEU A 50 -10.88 -5.64 3.08
CA LEU A 50 -10.56 -4.23 2.87
C LEU A 50 -9.13 -4.09 2.31
N MET A 51 -8.79 -2.90 1.84
CA MET A 51 -7.42 -2.52 1.47
C MET A 51 -6.96 -1.33 2.30
N VAL A 52 -5.65 -1.25 2.60
CA VAL A 52 -5.07 -0.11 3.33
C VAL A 52 -4.05 0.57 2.45
N LEU A 53 -4.30 1.84 2.10
CA LEU A 53 -3.33 2.68 1.42
C LEU A 53 -2.52 3.45 2.46
N THR A 54 -1.20 3.32 2.43
CA THR A 54 -0.29 4.00 3.36
C THR A 54 0.83 4.68 2.58
N PRO A 55 1.00 6.01 2.72
CA PRO A 55 2.14 6.70 2.13
C PRO A 55 3.43 6.38 2.91
N ILE A 56 4.55 6.26 2.20
CA ILE A 56 5.87 6.00 2.78
C ILE A 56 6.65 7.31 2.80
N SER A 57 6.92 7.85 3.99
CA SER A 57 7.61 9.14 4.18
C SER A 57 7.02 10.27 3.32
N PRO A 58 5.71 10.58 3.43
CA PRO A 58 5.11 11.64 2.64
C PRO A 58 5.74 13.00 2.95
N PHE A 59 5.94 13.82 1.92
CA PHE A 59 6.44 15.19 2.09
C PHE A 59 5.48 16.08 2.89
N SER A 60 4.18 15.79 2.81
CA SER A 60 3.15 16.48 3.61
C SER A 60 2.91 15.75 4.94
N LEU A 61 3.01 16.49 6.04
CA LEU A 61 2.80 16.00 7.41
C LEU A 61 1.37 15.55 7.72
N SER A 62 0.39 15.91 6.88
CA SER A 62 -1.03 15.61 7.11
C SER A 62 -1.50 14.30 6.49
N ARG A 63 -0.68 13.63 5.68
CA ARG A 63 -1.11 12.41 4.98
C ARG A 63 -1.11 11.21 5.94
N ARG A 64 -2.28 10.60 6.12
CA ARG A 64 -2.49 9.40 6.93
C ARG A 64 -2.87 8.22 6.05
N SER A 65 -2.77 7.01 6.59
CA SER A 65 -3.31 5.84 5.91
C SER A 65 -4.83 5.91 5.79
N VAL A 66 -5.34 5.35 4.70
CA VAL A 66 -6.76 5.33 4.37
C VAL A 66 -7.19 3.90 4.11
N ILE A 67 -8.36 3.54 4.63
CA ILE A 67 -8.94 2.20 4.51
C ILE A 67 -10.04 2.26 3.45
N PHE A 68 -9.97 1.34 2.48
CA PHE A 68 -10.91 1.20 1.38
C PHE A 68 -11.65 -0.13 1.46
N GLY A 69 -12.86 -0.17 0.91
CA GLY A 69 -13.67 -1.38 0.80
C GLY A 69 -13.02 -2.42 -0.11
N ALA A 70 -13.52 -3.65 -0.06
CA ALA A 70 -13.01 -4.73 -0.93
C ALA A 70 -13.47 -4.57 -2.39
N GLU A 71 -14.56 -3.86 -2.59
CA GLU A 71 -15.17 -3.51 -3.87
C GLU A 71 -14.49 -2.32 -4.56
N ASP A 72 -13.73 -1.53 -3.80
CA ASP A 72 -13.04 -0.37 -4.35
C ASP A 72 -11.91 -0.77 -5.29
N VAL A 73 -11.71 0.03 -6.33
CA VAL A 73 -10.58 -0.09 -7.26
C VAL A 73 -9.69 1.14 -7.11
N ILE A 74 -8.44 0.92 -6.73
CA ILE A 74 -7.44 1.97 -6.56
C ILE A 74 -6.57 2.01 -7.81
N THR A 75 -6.48 3.16 -8.47
CA THR A 75 -5.54 3.38 -9.57
C THR A 75 -4.47 4.37 -9.13
N MET A 76 -3.20 4.01 -9.29
CA MET A 76 -2.05 4.85 -8.98
C MET A 76 -1.28 5.14 -10.25
N LYS A 77 -1.05 6.42 -10.56
CA LYS A 77 -0.37 6.86 -11.78
C LYS A 77 0.89 7.65 -11.44
N ILE A 78 2.02 7.27 -12.05
CA ILE A 78 3.28 8.01 -11.88
C ILE A 78 3.25 9.27 -12.73
N LEU A 79 3.46 10.42 -12.09
CA LEU A 79 3.55 11.71 -12.75
C LEU A 79 4.99 12.19 -12.90
N LYS A 80 5.21 12.99 -13.94
CA LYS A 80 6.43 13.76 -14.13
C LYS A 80 6.33 15.08 -13.39
N LYS A 81 7.27 15.35 -12.49
CA LYS A 81 7.30 16.61 -11.73
C LYS A 81 7.84 17.80 -12.53
N ARG A 82 8.81 17.58 -13.44
CA ARG A 82 9.43 18.61 -14.31
C ARG A 82 9.89 18.00 -15.64
N GLU A 83 9.88 18.78 -16.72
CA GLU A 83 10.26 18.31 -18.08
C GLU A 83 11.68 17.71 -18.17
N ASP A 84 12.60 18.15 -17.31
CA ASP A 84 14.00 17.71 -17.23
C ASP A 84 14.26 16.61 -16.18
N ALA A 85 13.23 16.21 -15.42
CA ALA A 85 13.36 15.19 -14.40
C ALA A 85 13.05 13.79 -14.97
N LEU A 86 14.05 12.90 -14.92
CA LEU A 86 13.81 11.46 -14.88
C LEU A 86 12.99 11.16 -13.61
N SER A 87 11.71 10.83 -13.81
CA SER A 87 10.78 10.37 -12.77
C SER A 87 10.44 8.91 -13.10
N SER A 88 11.27 7.98 -12.68
CA SER A 88 10.98 6.54 -12.72
C SER A 88 10.66 6.05 -11.32
N GLY A 89 9.73 5.11 -11.21
CA GLY A 89 9.41 4.41 -9.98
C GLY A 89 9.69 2.93 -10.08
N LEU A 90 9.53 2.23 -8.97
CA LEU A 90 9.51 0.76 -8.92
C LEU A 90 8.19 0.34 -8.30
N CYS A 91 7.46 -0.56 -8.96
CA CYS A 91 6.33 -1.24 -8.36
C CYS A 91 6.78 -2.61 -7.87
N SER A 92 6.59 -2.90 -6.58
CA SER A 92 6.98 -4.16 -5.97
C SER A 92 5.76 -4.85 -5.38
N PHE A 93 5.62 -6.15 -5.64
CA PHE A 93 4.57 -7.00 -5.09
C PHE A 93 5.18 -7.98 -4.09
N ASP A 94 4.68 -7.96 -2.85
CA ASP A 94 5.16 -8.77 -1.71
C ASP A 94 6.69 -8.76 -1.50
N GLY A 95 7.37 -7.70 -1.95
CA GLY A 95 8.82 -7.53 -1.82
C GLY A 95 9.66 -8.43 -2.74
N ALA A 96 9.05 -9.14 -3.69
CA ALA A 96 9.73 -10.08 -4.58
C ALA A 96 9.67 -9.63 -6.04
N ASP A 97 8.47 -9.45 -6.58
CA ASP A 97 8.26 -9.15 -7.99
C ASP A 97 8.34 -7.64 -8.22
N ASN A 98 9.38 -7.20 -8.91
CA ASN A 98 9.67 -5.79 -9.14
C ASN A 98 9.49 -5.43 -10.63
N TYR A 99 8.79 -4.33 -10.87
CA TYR A 99 8.50 -3.81 -12.21
C TYR A 99 8.88 -2.35 -12.28
N ASP A 100 9.69 -2.00 -13.27
CA ASP A 100 10.02 -0.60 -13.54
C ASP A 100 8.78 0.16 -14.00
N MET A 101 8.55 1.31 -13.37
CA MET A 101 7.43 2.21 -13.66
C MET A 101 7.93 3.47 -14.33
N GLU A 102 7.57 3.66 -15.59
CA GLU A 102 7.82 4.90 -16.32
C GLU A 102 6.76 5.97 -16.01
N VAL A 103 7.09 7.22 -16.34
CA VAL A 103 6.13 8.33 -16.30
C VAL A 103 4.91 7.99 -17.15
N GLY A 104 3.72 8.24 -16.60
CA GLY A 104 2.46 8.03 -17.31
C GLY A 104 1.91 6.61 -17.16
N SER A 105 2.74 5.66 -16.75
CA SER A 105 2.29 4.32 -16.37
C SER A 105 1.39 4.37 -15.13
N SER A 106 0.46 3.43 -15.06
CA SER A 106 -0.48 3.30 -13.95
C SER A 106 -0.59 1.84 -13.51
N VAL A 107 -0.86 1.65 -12.22
CA VAL A 107 -1.17 0.37 -11.61
C VAL A 107 -2.59 0.43 -11.08
N GLU A 108 -3.40 -0.56 -11.44
CA GLU A 108 -4.74 -0.77 -10.90
C GLU A 108 -4.69 -1.88 -9.84
N ILE A 109 -5.27 -1.63 -8.68
CA ILE A 109 -5.24 -2.51 -7.51
C ILE A 109 -6.67 -2.77 -7.09
N ARG A 110 -6.99 -4.05 -6.93
CA ARG A 110 -8.30 -4.55 -6.53
C ARG A 110 -8.14 -5.83 -5.71
N VAL A 111 -9.10 -6.11 -4.84
CA VAL A 111 -9.14 -7.39 -4.13
C VAL A 111 -9.37 -8.51 -5.14
N SER A 112 -8.54 -9.56 -5.07
CA SER A 112 -8.66 -10.72 -5.95
C SER A 112 -9.92 -11.53 -5.65
N SER A 113 -10.56 -12.07 -6.70
CA SER A 113 -11.63 -13.06 -6.57
C SER A 113 -11.13 -14.43 -6.11
N HIS A 114 -9.81 -14.66 -6.20
CA HIS A 114 -9.18 -15.91 -5.77
C HIS A 114 -8.67 -15.76 -4.35
N THR A 115 -9.18 -16.62 -3.45
CA THR A 115 -8.77 -16.68 -2.05
C THR A 115 -8.09 -18.01 -1.76
N PHE A 116 -7.14 -18.03 -0.83
CA PHE A 116 -6.51 -19.24 -0.34
C PHE A 116 -6.96 -19.54 1.10
N SER A 117 -6.93 -20.82 1.48
CA SER A 117 -7.22 -21.25 2.85
C SER A 117 -5.91 -21.44 3.61
N VAL A 118 -5.88 -21.03 4.87
CA VAL A 118 -4.74 -21.21 5.76
C VAL A 118 -5.14 -22.19 6.86
N ILE A 119 -4.30 -23.21 7.09
CA ILE A 119 -4.46 -24.13 8.21
C ILE A 119 -3.75 -23.53 9.42
N LYS A 120 -4.47 -23.41 10.54
CA LYS A 120 -3.91 -22.99 11.80
C LYS A 120 -3.59 -24.23 12.65
N LEU A 121 -2.34 -24.36 13.08
CA LEU A 121 -1.84 -25.54 13.79
C LEU A 121 -1.98 -25.44 15.32
N ASP A 122 -2.23 -24.23 15.83
CA ASP A 122 -2.41 -23.95 17.26
C ASP A 122 -3.68 -23.12 17.52
N ASP A 123 -4.06 -23.03 18.79
CA ASP A 123 -5.20 -22.22 19.23
C ASP A 123 -4.81 -20.78 19.56
N ALA A 124 -3.56 -20.35 19.32
CA ALA A 124 -3.09 -19.02 19.66
C ALA A 124 -3.89 -17.93 18.92
N SER A 125 -4.58 -17.09 19.67
CA SER A 125 -5.37 -16.00 19.10
C SER A 125 -4.48 -14.98 18.38
N LEU A 126 -5.04 -14.26 17.41
CA LEU A 126 -4.35 -13.16 16.75
C LEU A 126 -3.79 -12.15 17.78
N TYR A 127 -4.56 -11.86 18.84
CA TYR A 127 -4.16 -10.93 19.89
C TYR A 127 -2.96 -11.44 20.71
N GLU A 128 -2.87 -12.75 20.96
CA GLU A 128 -1.69 -13.35 21.60
C GLU A 128 -0.45 -13.22 20.71
N ILE A 129 -0.59 -13.52 19.41
CA ILE A 129 0.51 -13.39 18.45
C ILE A 129 0.95 -11.93 18.34
N LEU A 130 0.02 -10.98 18.23
CA LEU A 130 0.33 -9.55 18.17
C LEU A 130 1.02 -9.08 19.46
N ARG A 131 0.54 -9.51 20.63
CA ARG A 131 1.17 -9.17 21.91
C ARG A 131 2.59 -9.72 22.00
N GLN A 132 2.87 -10.93 21.51
CA GLN A 132 4.22 -11.52 21.54
C GLN A 132 5.17 -10.90 20.51
N LYS A 133 4.67 -10.48 19.35
CA LYS A 133 5.50 -9.99 18.24
C LYS A 133 5.68 -8.48 18.19
N ILE A 134 4.68 -7.72 18.68
CA ILE A 134 4.63 -6.26 18.59
C ILE A 134 4.68 -5.64 19.98
N GLY A 135 4.12 -6.31 20.99
CA GLY A 135 4.32 -5.95 22.39
C GLY A 135 5.68 -6.45 22.86
N GLY A 136 6.53 -5.52 23.30
CA GLY A 136 7.67 -5.86 24.15
C GLY A 136 7.21 -6.39 25.50
#